data_AF-A0A2N4WUV8-F1
#
_entry.id   AF-A0A2N4WUV8-F1
#
_cell.length_a   1.000
_cell.length_b   1.000
_cell.length_c   1.000
_cell.angle_alpha   90.00
_cell.angle_beta   90.00
_cell.angle_gamma   90.00
#
_symmetry.space_group_name_H-M   'P 1'
#
loop_
_entity.id
_entity.type
_entity.pdbx_description
1 polymer ?
#
loop_
_entity_poly.entity_id
_entity_poly.type
_entity_poly.pdbx_seq_one_letter_code
_entity_poly.pdbx_strand_id
1 'polypeptide(L)'
;MFIHSYRVAASLLLAAALPAACSPAADGIDPAGKTFDAVAPDEVVTLTGTEPFWNLVVDGQNGVWTTPDNQPGTQIAVTRFAGNNGLSFTGMLDGKSLTATLTPGECSDGMSDRRFPFVATIALGGETLAGCGYTTSQAPAGDDAP
;
A
#
# COMPACT_ATOMS: atom_id res chain seq x y z
N MET A 1 -36.73 -43.87 -64.23
CA MET A 1 -37.42 -42.62 -64.62
C MET A 1 -37.96 -42.00 -63.35
N PHE A 2 -37.75 -40.69 -63.15
CA PHE A 2 -38.08 -39.85 -61.96
C PHE A 2 -37.13 -39.99 -60.75
N ILE A 3 -36.60 -38.98 -60.05
CA ILE A 3 -36.58 -37.49 -60.11
C ILE A 3 -35.24 -37.01 -59.48
N HIS A 4 -34.82 -35.84 -59.93
CA HIS A 4 -33.64 -35.06 -59.55
C HIS A 4 -33.67 -34.44 -58.13
N SER A 5 -32.46 -34.28 -57.58
CA SER A 5 -31.95 -33.11 -56.84
C SER A 5 -32.43 -32.81 -55.42
N TYR A 6 -31.48 -32.84 -54.47
CA TYR A 6 -31.37 -31.80 -53.45
C TYR A 6 -29.91 -31.36 -53.28
N ARG A 7 -29.73 -30.04 -53.26
CA ARG A 7 -28.46 -29.30 -53.18
C ARG A 7 -27.91 -29.39 -51.76
N VAL A 8 -26.65 -29.78 -51.61
CA VAL A 8 -25.91 -29.56 -50.35
C VAL A 8 -25.11 -28.27 -50.52
N ALA A 9 -25.54 -27.21 -49.84
CA ALA A 9 -24.80 -25.97 -49.73
C ALA A 9 -23.59 -26.19 -48.80
N ALA A 10 -22.39 -26.05 -49.33
CA ALA A 10 -21.16 -26.07 -48.55
C ALA A 10 -20.97 -24.71 -47.88
N SER A 11 -21.28 -24.61 -46.58
CA SER A 11 -20.96 -23.45 -45.76
C SER A 11 -19.46 -23.45 -45.46
N LEU A 12 -18.70 -22.53 -46.07
CA LEU A 12 -17.31 -22.28 -45.72
C LEU A 12 -17.21 -21.69 -44.32
N LEU A 13 -16.54 -22.42 -43.42
CA LEU A 13 -16.03 -21.94 -42.15
C LEU A 13 -14.89 -20.94 -42.40
N LEU A 14 -15.10 -19.66 -42.08
CA LEU A 14 -14.04 -18.67 -41.98
C LEU A 14 -13.68 -18.48 -40.51
N ALA A 15 -12.63 -19.17 -40.06
CA ALA A 15 -12.04 -18.96 -38.74
C ALA A 15 -11.25 -17.64 -38.75
N ALA A 16 -11.81 -16.61 -38.11
CA ALA A 16 -11.11 -15.34 -37.89
C ALA A 16 -10.12 -15.52 -36.72
N ALA A 17 -8.83 -15.65 -37.03
CA ALA A 17 -7.76 -15.58 -36.06
C ALA A 17 -7.55 -14.12 -35.65
N LEU A 18 -7.93 -13.77 -34.41
CA LEU A 18 -7.61 -12.49 -33.78
C LEU A 18 -6.17 -12.56 -33.24
N PRO A 19 -5.25 -11.67 -33.65
CA PRO A 19 -3.97 -11.57 -32.97
C PRO A 19 -4.19 -10.94 -31.59
N ALA A 20 -3.88 -11.70 -30.53
CA ALA A 20 -3.76 -11.16 -29.18
C ALA A 20 -2.56 -10.21 -29.14
N ALA A 21 -2.81 -8.91 -29.33
CA ALA A 21 -1.82 -7.88 -29.09
C ALA A 21 -1.58 -7.79 -27.57
N CYS A 22 -0.53 -8.46 -27.10
CA CYS A 22 0.00 -8.26 -25.77
C CYS A 22 0.82 -6.95 -25.82
N SER A 23 0.18 -5.82 -25.51
CA SER A 23 0.91 -4.58 -25.28
C SER A 23 1.70 -4.71 -23.98
N PRO A 24 3.03 -4.43 -23.96
CA PRO A 24 3.72 -4.28 -22.70
C PRO A 24 3.15 -3.05 -22.01
N ALA A 25 2.77 -3.17 -20.73
CA ALA A 25 2.52 -2.01 -19.89
C ALA A 25 3.80 -1.17 -19.88
N ALA A 26 3.75 -0.03 -20.55
CA ALA A 26 4.86 0.91 -20.63
C ALA A 26 4.89 1.76 -19.36
N ASP A 27 5.16 1.14 -18.22
CA ASP A 27 5.63 1.84 -17.03
C ASP A 27 7.03 1.30 -16.73
N GLY A 28 7.98 1.66 -17.59
CA GLY A 28 9.39 1.42 -17.35
C GLY A 28 9.79 2.09 -16.04
N ILE A 29 10.48 1.36 -15.16
CA ILE A 29 11.10 1.89 -13.94
C ILE A 29 12.02 3.04 -14.37
N ASP A 30 11.64 4.28 -14.07
CA ASP A 30 12.50 5.45 -14.23
C ASP A 30 13.73 5.28 -13.31
N PRO A 31 14.94 5.10 -13.86
CA PRO A 31 16.14 4.90 -13.04
C PRO A 31 16.53 6.16 -12.26
N ALA A 32 15.97 7.33 -12.62
CA ALA A 32 16.08 8.59 -11.89
C ALA A 32 14.79 8.93 -11.12
N GLY A 33 13.83 7.99 -11.04
CA GLY A 33 12.46 8.20 -10.57
C GLY A 33 12.37 9.18 -9.42
N LYS A 34 11.49 10.18 -9.57
CA LYS A 34 11.24 11.19 -8.55
C LYS A 34 11.02 10.48 -7.21
N THR A 35 11.87 10.75 -6.24
CA THR A 35 11.70 10.22 -4.88
C THR A 35 10.39 10.73 -4.31
N PHE A 36 9.72 9.89 -3.53
CA PHE A 36 8.48 10.21 -2.86
C PHE A 36 8.61 11.46 -2.00
N ASP A 37 7.83 12.48 -2.32
CA ASP A 37 7.86 13.81 -1.68
C ASP A 37 6.49 14.29 -1.20
N ALA A 38 5.47 13.42 -1.21
CA ALA A 38 4.13 13.78 -0.74
C ALA A 38 4.04 13.93 0.80
N VAL A 39 5.09 13.57 1.54
CA VAL A 39 5.23 13.82 2.98
C VAL A 39 6.52 14.61 3.18
N ALA A 40 6.43 15.80 3.76
CA ALA A 40 7.59 16.64 4.04
C ALA A 40 8.41 16.10 5.22
N PRO A 41 9.71 16.47 5.35
CA PRO A 41 10.57 15.99 6.44
C PRO A 41 10.17 16.44 7.85
N ASP A 42 9.44 17.55 7.96
CA ASP A 42 9.00 18.19 9.22
C ASP A 42 7.57 17.78 9.63
N GLU A 43 6.90 16.97 8.83
CA GLU A 43 5.60 16.41 9.20
C GLU A 43 5.74 15.26 10.19
N VAL A 44 4.86 15.24 11.19
CA VAL A 44 4.73 14.06 12.05
C VAL A 44 3.91 13.01 11.31
N VAL A 45 4.45 11.80 11.25
CA VAL A 45 3.82 10.66 10.58
C VAL A 45 3.28 9.72 11.63
N THR A 46 2.01 9.34 11.50
CA THR A 46 1.38 8.33 12.34
C THR A 46 1.01 7.12 11.50
N LEU A 47 1.41 5.94 11.97
CA LEU A 47 1.04 4.64 11.43
C LEU A 47 0.28 3.88 12.52
N THR A 48 -0.87 3.33 12.20
CA THR A 48 -1.75 2.66 13.16
C THR A 48 -2.28 1.36 12.58
N GLY A 49 -2.37 0.32 13.41
CA GLY A 49 -3.01 -0.94 13.07
C GLY A 49 -4.05 -1.33 14.10
N THR A 50 -5.13 -1.95 13.65
CA THR A 50 -6.25 -2.39 14.48
C THR A 50 -6.11 -3.85 14.91
N GLU A 51 -5.65 -4.73 14.02
CA GLU A 51 -5.52 -6.16 14.32
C GLU A 51 -4.18 -6.73 13.79
N PRO A 52 -3.19 -6.96 14.67
CA PRO A 52 -3.16 -6.57 16.09
C PRO A 52 -3.15 -5.04 16.27
N PHE A 53 -3.49 -4.57 17.47
CA PHE A 53 -3.44 -3.15 17.80
C PHE A 53 -2.00 -2.68 18.02
N TRP A 54 -1.59 -1.65 17.29
CA TRP A 54 -0.29 -1.00 17.44
C TRP A 54 -0.32 0.43 16.88
N ASN A 55 0.62 1.25 17.33
CA ASN A 55 0.80 2.60 16.81
C ASN A 55 2.29 2.95 16.75
N LEU A 56 2.69 3.64 15.69
CA LEU A 56 4.01 4.23 15.54
C LEU A 56 3.85 5.70 15.14
N VAL A 57 4.28 6.61 16.00
CA VAL A 57 4.39 8.04 15.69
C VAL A 57 5.85 8.38 15.42
N VAL A 58 6.13 9.02 14.30
CA VAL A 58 7.48 9.49 13.94
C VAL A 58 7.49 11.00 13.81
N ASP A 59 8.34 11.65 14.60
CA ASP A 59 8.66 13.07 14.53
C ASP A 59 10.17 13.23 14.28
N GLY A 60 10.52 13.67 13.06
CA GLY A 60 11.90 13.77 12.60
C GLY A 60 12.61 12.42 12.59
N GLN A 61 13.49 12.18 13.58
CA GLN A 61 14.25 10.92 13.75
C GLN A 61 13.84 10.16 15.02
N ASN A 62 12.78 10.61 15.70
CA ASN A 62 12.27 9.99 16.91
C ASN A 62 10.97 9.28 16.61
N GLY A 63 10.94 7.96 16.84
CA GLY A 63 9.73 7.15 16.80
C GLY A 63 9.24 6.83 18.21
N VAL A 64 7.93 6.74 18.40
CA VAL A 64 7.30 6.19 19.60
C VAL A 64 6.41 5.03 19.19
N TRP A 65 6.78 3.83 19.61
CA TRP A 65 6.04 2.60 19.39
C TRP A 65 5.13 2.31 20.58
N THR A 66 3.84 2.12 20.34
CA THR A 66 2.84 1.88 21.39
C THR A 66 1.99 0.66 21.03
N THR A 67 1.66 -0.14 22.04
CA THR A 67 0.72 -1.26 21.95
C THR A 67 -0.27 -1.19 23.13
N PRO A 68 -1.39 -1.94 23.13
CA PRO A 68 -2.28 -2.02 24.29
C PRO A 68 -1.56 -2.34 25.60
N ASP A 69 -0.55 -3.22 25.54
CA ASP A 69 0.21 -3.66 26.72
C ASP A 69 1.32 -2.68 27.13
N ASN A 70 1.69 -1.72 26.27
CA ASN A 70 2.72 -0.71 26.54
C ASN A 70 2.25 0.69 26.11
N GLN A 71 1.25 1.22 26.83
CA GLN A 71 0.69 2.55 26.58
C GLN A 71 1.69 3.71 26.72
N PRO A 72 2.65 3.72 27.67
CA PRO A 72 3.69 4.75 27.72
C PRO A 72 4.56 4.82 26.45
N GLY A 73 4.64 3.70 25.71
CA GLY A 73 5.38 3.57 24.48
C GLY A 73 6.88 3.34 24.68
N THR A 74 7.52 2.81 23.64
CA THR A 74 8.97 2.64 23.54
C THR A 74 9.51 3.65 22.54
N GLN A 75 10.44 4.50 22.98
CA GLN A 75 11.15 5.40 22.09
C GLN A 75 12.15 4.61 21.22
N ILE A 76 12.15 4.89 19.93
CA ILE A 76 13.06 4.30 18.96
C ILE A 76 13.70 5.41 18.13
N ALA A 77 15.01 5.32 17.91
CA ALA A 77 15.65 6.14 16.88
C ALA A 77 15.30 5.54 15.52
N VAL A 78 14.88 6.39 14.58
CA VAL A 78 14.54 5.97 13.23
C VAL A 78 15.31 6.77 12.20
N THR A 79 15.64 6.12 11.08
CA THR A 79 16.18 6.76 9.88
C THR A 79 15.11 6.81 8.81
N ARG A 80 14.91 8.00 8.24
CA ARG A 80 13.92 8.25 7.18
C ARG A 80 14.52 7.98 5.81
N PHE A 81 13.81 7.25 4.95
CA PHE A 81 14.18 7.02 3.56
C PHE A 81 12.97 7.18 2.63
N ALA A 82 13.05 8.13 1.71
CA ALA A 82 12.06 8.32 0.65
C ALA A 82 12.43 7.46 -0.56
N GLY A 83 11.67 6.40 -0.80
CA GLY A 83 11.79 5.58 -2.01
C GLY A 83 10.98 6.15 -3.16
N ASN A 84 10.86 5.40 -4.27
CA ASN A 84 10.13 5.90 -5.45
C ASN A 84 8.61 5.92 -5.24
N ASN A 85 8.06 5.04 -4.39
CA ASN A 85 6.62 4.81 -4.25
C ASN A 85 6.10 5.02 -2.81
N GLY A 86 6.93 5.57 -1.93
CA GLY A 86 6.53 5.75 -0.54
C GLY A 86 7.69 6.16 0.36
N LEU A 87 7.34 6.32 1.63
CA LEU A 87 8.25 6.67 2.70
C LEU A 87 8.52 5.45 3.56
N SER A 88 9.75 5.31 4.04
CA SER A 88 10.10 4.28 5.00
C SER A 88 10.89 4.84 6.18
N PHE A 89 10.73 4.19 7.32
CA PHE A 89 11.48 4.44 8.54
C PHE A 89 12.10 3.14 9.03
N THR A 90 13.40 3.15 9.28
CA THR A 90 14.12 1.97 9.79
C THR A 90 14.68 2.26 11.17
N GLY A 91 14.59 1.29 12.07
CA GLY A 91 15.11 1.40 13.43
C GLY A 91 15.25 0.04 14.10
N MET A 92 15.46 0.08 15.42
CA MET A 92 15.51 -1.11 16.26
C MET A 92 14.48 -0.98 17.38
N LEU A 93 13.72 -2.04 17.61
CA LEU A 93 12.75 -2.16 18.71
C LEU A 93 13.04 -3.47 19.45
N ASP A 94 13.39 -3.38 20.73
CA ASP A 94 13.69 -4.53 21.59
C ASP A 94 14.70 -5.53 20.98
N GLY A 95 15.74 -5.00 20.33
CA GLY A 95 16.78 -5.79 19.66
C GLY A 95 16.37 -6.39 18.31
N LYS A 96 15.14 -6.14 17.84
CA LYS A 96 14.63 -6.56 16.52
C LYS A 96 14.68 -5.39 15.54
N SER A 97 14.99 -5.68 14.28
CA SER A 97 14.88 -4.69 13.21
C SER A 97 13.42 -4.33 12.97
N LEU A 98 13.16 -3.03 12.88
CA LEU A 98 11.87 -2.45 12.53
C LEU A 98 12.02 -1.73 11.19
N THR A 99 11.11 -2.00 10.26
CA THR A 99 10.94 -1.21 9.04
C THR A 99 9.47 -0.85 8.90
N ALA A 100 9.17 0.43 9.03
CA ALA A 100 7.85 0.98 8.77
C ALA A 100 7.81 1.54 7.36
N THR A 101 6.76 1.23 6.60
CA THR A 101 6.54 1.75 5.25
C THR A 101 5.20 2.45 5.19
N LEU A 102 5.16 3.56 4.49
CA LEU A 102 3.99 4.39 4.25
C LEU A 102 3.88 4.60 2.73
N THR A 103 2.84 4.06 2.11
CA THR A 103 2.59 4.19 0.67
C THR A 103 1.25 4.88 0.41
N PRO A 104 1.15 5.78 -0.59
CA PRO A 104 -0.12 6.38 -0.98
C PRO A 104 -1.18 5.34 -1.31
N GLY A 105 -2.38 5.53 -0.79
CA GLY A 105 -3.52 4.65 -1.05
C GLY A 105 -4.58 4.81 0.01
N GLU A 106 -5.84 4.84 -0.41
CA GLU A 106 -6.94 4.93 0.54
C GLU A 106 -7.00 3.67 1.41
N CYS A 107 -6.94 3.86 2.73
CA CYS A 107 -6.94 2.79 3.73
C CYS A 107 -8.10 2.98 4.71
N SER A 108 -8.66 1.88 5.21
CA SER A 108 -9.66 1.86 6.30
C SER A 108 -9.14 0.96 7.40
N ASP A 109 -9.36 1.37 8.65
CA ASP A 109 -8.98 0.62 9.84
C ASP A 109 -9.99 -0.49 10.21
N GLY A 110 -11.08 -0.61 9.44
CA GLY A 110 -12.14 -1.62 9.60
C GLY A 110 -13.08 -1.39 10.79
N MET A 111 -12.87 -0.33 11.58
CA MET A 111 -13.59 -0.08 12.84
C MET A 111 -14.24 1.30 12.89
N SER A 112 -13.77 2.24 12.06
CA SER A 112 -14.34 3.56 11.88
C SER A 112 -14.72 3.81 10.42
N ASP A 113 -15.49 4.86 10.18
CA ASP A 113 -15.77 5.38 8.84
C ASP A 113 -14.60 6.22 8.28
N ARG A 114 -13.44 6.22 8.96
CA ARG A 114 -12.28 7.00 8.55
C ARG A 114 -11.62 6.39 7.31
N ARG A 115 -11.22 7.27 6.40
CA ARG A 115 -10.39 6.98 5.22
C ARG A 115 -9.04 7.66 5.40
N PHE A 116 -8.02 6.82 5.55
CA PHE A 116 -6.64 7.24 5.72
C PHE A 116 -5.97 7.41 4.34
N PRO A 117 -5.12 8.43 4.16
CA PRO A 117 -4.48 8.71 2.86
C PRO A 117 -3.36 7.73 2.50
N PHE A 118 -2.89 6.94 3.47
CA PHE A 118 -1.79 6.00 3.28
C PHE A 118 -2.10 4.60 3.82
N VAL A 119 -1.53 3.61 3.15
CA VAL A 119 -1.38 2.25 3.66
C VAL A 119 -0.06 2.18 4.43
N ALA A 120 -0.11 1.59 5.62
CA ALA A 120 1.03 1.37 6.48
C ALA A 120 1.39 -0.11 6.56
N THR A 121 2.68 -0.41 6.67
CA THR A 121 3.17 -1.76 6.94
C THR A 121 4.38 -1.70 7.87
N ILE A 122 4.38 -2.52 8.92
CA ILE A 122 5.54 -2.71 9.80
C ILE A 122 6.10 -4.10 9.56
N ALA A 123 7.37 -4.19 9.17
CA ALA A 123 8.16 -5.40 9.31
C ALA A 123 8.93 -5.34 10.63
N LEU A 124 8.64 -6.24 11.58
CA LEU A 124 9.24 -6.28 12.90
C LEU A 124 9.71 -7.70 13.22
N GLY A 125 11.02 -7.92 13.27
CA GLY A 125 11.59 -9.21 13.65
C GLY A 125 11.09 -10.41 12.82
N GLY A 126 10.73 -10.19 11.54
CA GLY A 126 10.23 -11.21 10.63
C GLY A 126 8.70 -11.30 10.52
N GLU A 127 7.96 -10.58 11.37
CA GLU A 127 6.51 -10.44 11.26
C GLU A 127 6.13 -9.20 10.46
N THR A 128 5.00 -9.26 9.76
CA THR A 128 4.44 -8.13 9.00
C THR A 128 3.11 -7.73 9.61
N LEU A 129 3.00 -6.47 10.02
CA LEU A 129 1.77 -5.88 10.55
C LEU A 129 1.21 -4.90 9.54
N ALA A 130 -0.07 -5.07 9.19
CA ALA A 130 -0.78 -4.16 8.31
C ALA A 130 -1.43 -3.03 9.10
N GLY A 131 -1.58 -1.87 8.47
CA GLY A 131 -2.23 -0.72 9.08
C GLY A 131 -2.51 0.39 8.07
N CYS A 132 -2.98 1.52 8.59
CA CYS A 132 -3.16 2.76 7.86
C CYS A 132 -2.21 3.84 8.38
N GLY A 133 -2.02 4.90 7.61
CA GLY A 133 -1.21 6.03 8.05
C GLY A 133 -1.74 7.37 7.60
N TYR A 134 -1.31 8.40 8.31
CA TYR A 134 -1.66 9.79 8.09
C TYR A 134 -0.53 10.69 8.60
N THR A 135 -0.59 11.98 8.27
CA THR A 135 0.40 12.95 8.71
C THR A 135 -0.28 14.19 9.28
N THR A 136 0.51 15.10 9.85
CA THR A 136 0.02 16.41 10.30
C THR A 136 -0.58 17.26 9.19
N SER A 137 -0.15 17.10 7.92
CA SER A 137 -0.74 17.84 6.79
C SER A 137 -1.86 17.06 6.07
N GLN A 138 -1.89 15.74 6.23
CA GLN A 138 -2.80 14.83 5.53
C GLN A 138 -3.52 13.96 6.55
N ALA A 139 -4.55 14.53 7.17
CA ALA A 139 -5.39 13.85 8.15
C ALA A 139 -6.32 12.81 7.49
N PRO A 140 -6.78 11.80 8.23
CA PRO A 140 -7.86 10.92 7.78
C PRO A 140 -9.13 11.74 7.52
N ALA A 141 -9.88 11.37 6.48
CA ALA A 141 -11.22 11.91 6.23
C ALA A 141 -12.29 11.04 6.90
N GLY A 142 -13.46 11.61 7.20
CA GLY A 142 -14.57 10.91 7.85
C GLY A 142 -14.70 11.23 9.33
N ASP A 143 -15.81 10.82 9.93
CA ASP A 143 -16.10 11.03 11.35
C ASP A 143 -15.41 9.96 12.20
N ASP A 144 -15.18 10.29 13.47
CA ASP A 144 -14.76 9.30 14.46
C ASP A 144 -15.91 8.32 14.66
N ALA A 145 -15.58 7.04 14.90
CA ALA A 145 -16.59 6.10 15.39
C ALA A 145 -17.20 6.69 16.69
N PRO A 146 -18.54 6.69 16.83
CA PRO A 146 -19.23 7.33 17.95
C PRO A 146 -18.87 6.75 19.32
#